data_AF-A0A6V8MU64-F1
#
_entry.id   AF-A0A6V8MU64-F1
#
_cell.length_a   1.000
_cell.length_b   1.000
_cell.length_c   1.000
_cell.angle_alpha   90.00
_cell.angle_beta   90.00
_cell.angle_gamma   90.00
#
_symmetry.space_group_name_H-M   'P 1'
#
loop_
_entity.id
_entity.type
_entity.pdbx_description
1 polymer ?
#
loop_
_entity_poly.entity_id
_entity_poly.type
_entity_poly.pdbx_seq_one_letter_code
_entity_poly.pdbx_strand_id
1 'polypeptide(L)'
;MLEDTILENETRDADIQWNRIVELEIAPHPKVQYPETIELDYGMTSGVLQVNVRAAMAGYMLRHWNVDCSKGHKHDGNEMQLCLRNPAALYGVQNALMAPGYDAESWK
;
A
#
# COMPACT_ATOMS: atom_id res chain seq x y z
N MET A 1 18.50 33.52 -14.99
CA MET A 1 17.56 32.40 -14.90
C MET A 1 17.76 31.59 -16.16
N LEU A 2 18.04 30.29 -16.06
CA LEU A 2 18.06 29.43 -17.24
C LEU A 2 16.58 29.19 -17.61
N GLU A 3 16.18 29.67 -18.78
CA GLU A 3 14.86 29.39 -19.36
C GLU A 3 14.99 28.11 -20.19
N ASP A 4 15.04 26.97 -19.50
CA ASP A 4 14.94 25.68 -20.16
C ASP A 4 13.47 25.38 -20.51
N THR A 5 13.25 24.94 -21.75
CA THR A 5 11.91 24.54 -22.20
C THR A 5 11.55 23.21 -21.55
N ILE A 6 10.42 23.16 -20.84
CA ILE A 6 9.92 21.95 -20.17
C ILE A 6 9.60 20.89 -21.24
N LEU A 7 10.20 19.70 -21.11
CA LEU A 7 9.89 18.57 -21.98
C LEU A 7 8.55 17.95 -21.60
N GLU A 8 7.88 17.29 -22.55
CA GLU A 8 6.58 16.65 -22.34
C GLU A 8 6.59 15.67 -21.14
N ASN A 9 7.68 14.90 -20.98
CA ASN A 9 7.87 13.94 -19.89
C ASN A 9 8.21 14.57 -18.53
N GLU A 10 8.48 15.87 -18.49
CA GLU A 10 8.75 16.63 -17.25
C GLU A 10 7.50 17.36 -16.77
N THR A 11 6.40 17.26 -17.52
CA THR A 11 5.11 17.83 -17.10
C THR A 11 4.51 17.03 -15.95
N ARG A 12 3.66 17.71 -15.17
CA ARG A 12 2.92 17.07 -14.07
C ARG A 12 2.05 15.91 -14.56
N ASP A 13 1.43 16.06 -15.73
CA ASP A 13 0.49 15.07 -16.26
C ASP A 13 1.22 13.80 -16.73
N ALA A 14 2.49 13.92 -17.11
CA ALA A 14 3.34 12.78 -17.47
C ALA A 14 3.75 11.91 -16.27
N ASP A 15 3.59 12.38 -15.02
CA ASP A 15 3.89 11.58 -13.83
C ASP A 15 2.75 10.60 -13.51
N ILE A 16 2.86 9.40 -14.09
CA ILE A 16 1.89 8.31 -13.92
C ILE A 16 1.77 7.87 -12.45
N GLN A 17 2.86 7.80 -11.69
CA GLN A 17 2.82 7.34 -10.30
C GLN A 17 2.15 8.36 -9.40
N TRP A 18 2.35 9.65 -9.68
CA TRP A 18 1.70 10.71 -8.94
C TRP A 18 0.21 10.78 -9.26
N ASN A 19 -0.18 10.65 -10.53
CA ASN A 19 -1.57 10.84 -10.96
C ASN A 19 -2.46 9.60 -10.76
N ARG A 20 -1.90 8.42 -10.58
CA ARG A 20 -2.67 7.20 -10.29
C ARG A 20 -3.06 7.11 -8.81
N ILE A 21 -4.36 6.98 -8.55
CA ILE A 21 -4.89 6.55 -7.24
C ILE A 21 -4.92 5.03 -7.18
N VAL A 22 -4.50 4.50 -6.03
CA VAL A 22 -4.53 3.09 -5.67
C VAL A 22 -5.52 2.93 -4.53
N GLU A 23 -6.49 2.04 -4.72
CA GLU A 23 -7.50 1.70 -3.73
C GLU A 23 -7.04 0.47 -2.94
N LEU A 24 -6.75 0.65 -1.65
CA LEU A 24 -6.22 -0.37 -0.78
C LEU A 24 -7.26 -0.81 0.25
N GLU A 25 -7.39 -2.12 0.40
CA GLU A 25 -8.24 -2.74 1.42
C GLU A 25 -7.37 -3.26 2.56
N ILE A 26 -7.26 -2.49 3.64
CA ILE A 26 -6.49 -2.86 4.82
C ILE A 26 -7.41 -3.52 5.84
N ALA A 27 -6.99 -4.63 6.43
CA ALA A 27 -7.75 -5.36 7.44
C ALA A 27 -6.86 -5.74 8.64
N PRO A 28 -7.44 -6.19 9.76
CA PRO A 28 -6.65 -6.77 10.84
C PRO A 28 -5.90 -8.00 10.33
N HIS A 29 -4.64 -8.12 10.70
CA HIS A 29 -3.82 -9.27 10.33
C HIS A 29 -4.42 -10.55 10.96
N PRO A 30 -4.58 -11.67 10.24
CA PRO A 30 -5.26 -12.88 10.74
C PRO A 30 -4.61 -13.55 11.96
N LYS A 31 -3.40 -13.10 12.34
CA LYS A 31 -2.64 -13.61 13.48
C LYS A 31 -2.86 -12.81 14.76
N VAL A 32 -3.52 -11.64 14.70
CA VAL A 32 -3.80 -10.85 15.90
C VAL A 32 -4.86 -11.54 16.76
N GLN A 33 -4.69 -11.47 18.07
CA GLN A 33 -5.59 -12.12 19.02
C GLN A 33 -6.96 -11.41 19.14
N TYR A 34 -6.97 -10.08 18.97
CA TYR A 34 -8.14 -9.23 19.19
C TYR A 34 -8.39 -8.33 17.97
N PRO A 35 -8.86 -8.89 16.83
CA PRO A 35 -9.09 -8.11 15.61
C PRO A 35 -10.12 -7.00 15.82
N GLU A 36 -11.11 -7.17 16.69
CA GLU A 36 -12.14 -6.18 16.99
C GLU A 36 -11.58 -4.86 17.57
N THR A 37 -10.50 -4.95 18.35
CA THR A 37 -9.81 -3.77 18.88
C THR A 37 -9.11 -3.00 17.75
N ILE A 38 -8.46 -3.72 16.83
CA ILE A 38 -7.81 -3.12 15.67
C ILE A 38 -8.86 -2.48 14.75
N GLU A 39 -10.01 -3.14 14.54
CA GLU A 39 -11.11 -2.57 13.78
C GLU A 39 -11.60 -1.25 14.38
N LEU A 40 -11.74 -1.19 15.71
CA LEU A 40 -12.16 0.01 16.42
C LEU A 40 -11.11 1.13 16.32
N ASP A 41 -9.83 0.83 16.58
CA ASP A 41 -8.74 1.80 16.59
C ASP A 41 -8.53 2.47 15.23
N TYR A 42 -8.73 1.72 14.15
CA TYR A 42 -8.60 2.20 12.78
C TYR A 42 -9.92 2.65 12.14
N GLY A 43 -11.04 2.58 12.86
CA GLY A 43 -12.36 2.96 12.35
C GLY A 43 -12.81 2.12 11.14
N MET A 44 -12.48 0.83 11.13
CA MET A 44 -12.82 -0.08 10.06
C MET A 44 -14.33 -0.31 9.98
N THR A 45 -14.83 -0.52 8.76
CA THR A 45 -16.23 -0.93 8.53
C THR A 45 -16.24 -2.32 7.95
N SER A 46 -16.93 -3.25 8.62
CA SER A 46 -16.99 -4.67 8.22
C SER A 46 -15.59 -5.30 8.06
N GLY A 47 -14.68 -5.03 9.00
CA GLY A 47 -13.31 -5.58 9.00
C GLY A 47 -12.37 -4.98 7.96
N VAL A 48 -12.72 -3.85 7.34
CA VAL A 48 -11.88 -3.20 6.32
C VAL A 48 -11.79 -1.69 6.53
N LEU A 49 -10.56 -1.19 6.46
CA LEU A 49 -10.23 0.21 6.21
C LEU A 49 -9.96 0.41 4.71
N GLN A 50 -10.80 1.21 4.06
CA GLN A 50 -10.61 1.61 2.66
C GLN A 50 -9.67 2.82 2.61
N VAL A 51 -8.56 2.70 1.88
CA VAL A 51 -7.57 3.77 1.74
C VAL A 51 -7.30 4.08 0.27
N ASN A 52 -7.52 5.33 -0.12
CA ASN A 52 -7.14 5.83 -1.43
C ASN A 52 -5.84 6.63 -1.31
N VAL A 53 -4.80 6.14 -1.97
CA VAL A 53 -3.46 6.75 -1.92
C VAL A 53 -2.87 6.88 -3.33
N ARG A 54 -2.05 7.91 -3.56
CA ARG A 54 -1.28 8.01 -4.82
C ARG A 54 -0.29 6.85 -4.90
N ALA A 55 -0.11 6.26 -6.09
CA ALA A 55 0.87 5.18 -6.28
C ALA A 55 2.28 5.59 -5.81
N ALA A 56 2.67 6.85 -6.06
CA ALA A 56 3.93 7.43 -5.58
C ALA A 56 4.12 7.38 -4.04
N MET A 57 3.05 7.22 -3.25
CA MET A 57 3.10 7.18 -1.78
C MET A 57 2.76 5.81 -1.17
N ALA A 58 2.17 4.90 -1.95
CA ALA A 58 1.61 3.66 -1.43
C ALA A 58 2.62 2.79 -0.65
N GLY A 59 3.80 2.52 -1.23
CA GLY A 59 4.84 1.71 -0.57
C GLY A 59 5.32 2.29 0.76
N TYR A 60 5.48 3.62 0.83
CA TYR A 60 5.90 4.31 2.06
C TYR A 60 4.84 4.21 3.15
N MET A 61 3.57 4.44 2.81
CA MET A 61 2.46 4.33 3.76
C MET A 61 2.33 2.92 4.33
N LEU A 62 2.36 1.91 3.46
CA LEU A 62 2.27 0.49 3.86
C LEU A 62 3.41 0.10 4.80
N ARG A 63 4.63 0.58 4.53
CA ARG A 63 5.77 0.40 5.41
C ARG A 63 5.61 1.13 6.74
N HIS A 64 5.12 2.36 6.72
CA HIS A 64 4.93 3.15 7.93
C HIS A 64 3.90 2.54 8.87
N TRP A 65 2.83 1.96 8.33
CA TRP A 65 1.77 1.30 9.09
C TRP A 65 2.04 -0.19 9.35
N ASN A 66 3.21 -0.70 8.94
CA ASN A 66 3.59 -2.11 9.05
C ASN A 66 2.51 -3.08 8.53
N VAL A 67 1.97 -2.79 7.35
CA VAL A 67 0.95 -3.63 6.70
C VAL A 67 1.60 -4.83 6.02
N ASP A 68 1.21 -6.06 6.40
CA ASP A 68 1.64 -7.27 5.69
C ASP A 68 1.00 -7.32 4.29
N CYS A 69 1.84 -7.18 3.26
CA CYS A 69 1.47 -7.26 1.85
C CYS A 69 1.83 -8.62 1.22
N SER A 70 2.22 -9.62 2.02
CA SER A 70 2.54 -10.96 1.55
C SER A 70 1.30 -11.75 1.13
N LYS A 71 1.49 -12.62 0.14
CA LYS A 71 0.44 -13.52 -0.33
C LYS A 71 0.06 -14.51 0.76
N GLY A 72 -1.18 -14.41 1.22
CA GLY A 72 -1.72 -15.26 2.29
C GLY A 72 -1.26 -14.84 3.71
N HIS A 73 -0.80 -13.60 3.88
CA HIS A 73 -0.51 -13.01 5.20
C HIS A 73 0.47 -13.83 6.04
N LYS A 74 1.54 -14.27 5.37
CA LYS A 74 2.52 -15.20 5.92
C LYS A 74 3.70 -14.49 6.56
N HIS A 75 3.85 -13.18 6.40
CA HIS A 75 4.97 -12.47 6.99
C HIS A 75 4.80 -12.47 8.52
N ASP A 76 5.79 -13.00 9.23
CA ASP A 76 5.77 -13.09 10.69
C ASP A 76 6.60 -11.95 11.26
N GLY A 77 5.94 -10.82 11.50
CA GLY A 77 6.40 -9.80 12.42
C GLY A 77 5.39 -9.68 13.54
N ASN A 78 5.81 -9.85 14.80
CA ASN A 78 4.94 -9.58 15.97
C ASN A 78 4.39 -8.13 15.98
N GLU A 79 4.98 -7.26 15.17
CA GLU A 79 4.58 -5.86 14.95
C GLU A 79 3.46 -5.67 13.92
N MET A 80 3.09 -6.69 13.15
CA MET A 80 2.10 -6.56 12.06
C MET A 80 0.69 -6.81 12.57
N GLN A 81 -0.01 -5.72 12.89
CA GLN A 81 -1.42 -5.74 13.25
C GLN A 81 -2.36 -5.66 12.05
N LEU A 82 -1.84 -5.29 10.88
CA LEU A 82 -2.59 -5.01 9.65
C LEU A 82 -2.11 -5.89 8.50
N CYS A 83 -3.01 -6.24 7.59
CA CYS A 83 -2.68 -6.88 6.33
C CYS A 83 -3.43 -6.25 5.14
N LEU A 84 -2.86 -6.39 3.94
CA LEU A 84 -3.46 -5.92 2.71
C LEU A 84 -4.29 -7.04 2.07
N ARG A 85 -5.61 -6.88 1.97
CA ARG A 85 -6.53 -7.88 1.42
C ARG A 85 -6.46 -8.00 -0.09
N ASN A 86 -6.10 -6.92 -0.78
CA ASN A 86 -6.05 -6.84 -2.24
C ASN A 86 -4.64 -6.50 -2.78
N PRO A 87 -3.58 -7.32 -2.56
CA PRO A 87 -2.22 -6.98 -3.00
C PRO A 87 -2.08 -6.70 -4.50
N ALA A 88 -2.99 -7.23 -5.33
CA ALA A 88 -3.07 -6.92 -6.76
C ALA A 88 -3.23 -5.42 -7.06
N ALA A 89 -3.78 -4.63 -6.13
CA ALA A 89 -3.87 -3.17 -6.24
C ALA A 89 -2.49 -2.51 -6.40
N LEU A 90 -1.42 -3.15 -5.89
CA LEU A 90 -0.04 -2.67 -6.00
C LEU A 90 0.62 -2.94 -7.35
N TYR A 91 -0.07 -3.61 -8.28
CA TYR A 91 0.49 -3.86 -9.62
C TYR A 91 0.82 -2.53 -10.30
N GLY A 92 2.07 -2.39 -10.79
CA GLY A 92 2.55 -1.16 -11.43
C GLY A 92 2.83 0.01 -10.48
N VAL A 93 2.74 -0.20 -9.16
CA VAL A 93 3.22 0.75 -8.15
C VAL A 93 4.72 0.52 -7.97
N GLN A 94 5.53 1.51 -8.35
CA GLN A 94 6.98 1.36 -8.43
C GLN A 94 7.65 1.18 -7.07
N ASN A 95 7.12 1.84 -6.03
CA ASN A 95 7.65 1.76 -4.67
C ASN A 95 7.04 0.61 -3.83
N ALA A 96 6.23 -0.27 -4.41
CA ALA A 96 5.59 -1.37 -3.68
C ALA A 96 6.60 -2.33 -3.02
N LEU A 97 7.83 -2.43 -3.56
CA LEU A 97 8.93 -3.19 -2.97
C LEU A 97 9.34 -2.72 -1.57
N MET A 98 8.95 -1.51 -1.16
CA MET A 98 9.16 -1.02 0.20
C MET A 98 8.13 -1.57 1.19
N ALA A 99 6.97 -2.03 0.70
CA ALA A 99 5.90 -2.53 1.53
C ALA A 99 6.31 -3.88 2.16
N PRO A 100 6.10 -4.07 3.48
CA PRO A 100 6.46 -5.32 4.14
C PRO A 100 5.75 -6.52 3.52
N GLY A 101 6.49 -7.61 3.28
CA GLY A 101 5.92 -8.84 2.72
C GLY A 101 5.56 -8.79 1.24
N TYR A 102 5.60 -7.63 0.57
CA TYR A 102 5.36 -7.57 -0.87
C TYR A 102 6.48 -8.26 -1.64
N ASP A 103 6.09 -9.18 -2.54
CA ASP A 103 6.98 -9.87 -3.44
C ASP A 103 6.45 -9.76 -4.87
N ALA A 104 7.22 -9.11 -5.74
CA ALA A 104 6.87 -8.92 -7.14
C ALA A 104 6.91 -10.23 -7.95
N GLU A 105 7.62 -11.25 -7.48
CA GLU A 105 7.75 -12.54 -8.17
C GLU A 105 6.63 -13.52 -7.83
N SER A 106 5.98 -13.35 -6.66
CA SER A 106 4.83 -14.16 -6.20
C SER A 106 3.56 -14.05 -7.07
N TRP A 107 3.60 -13.22 -8.12
CA TRP A 107 2.50 -12.92 -9.04
C TRP A 107 2.85 -13.12 -10.52
N LYS A 108 4.02 -13.70 -10.83
CA LYS A 108 4.32 -14.30 -12.14
C LYS A 108 3.61 -15.65 -12.28
#